data_AF-A0A970XV13-F1
#
_entry.id   AF-A0A970XV13-F1
#
_cell.length_a   1.000
_cell.length_b   1.000
_cell.length_c   1.000
_cell.angle_alpha   90.00
_cell.angle_beta   90.00
_cell.angle_gamma   90.00
#
_symmetry.space_group_name_H-M   'P 1'
#
loop_
_entity.id
_entity.type
_entity.pdbx_description
1 polymer ?
#
loop_
_entity_poly.entity_id
_entity_poly.type
_entity_poly.pdbx_seq_one_letter_code
_entity_poly.pdbx_strand_id
1 'polypeptide(L)'
;MANFALERNPYFNANADQAAAQARQQYAHQHGGQQAPQQGQPWQQYPQGGYQQGHPQQGYLQQGYQQGHPQQQWQSMPTPGADQLNQQFDLPSPSADQMERMTVEDTVAKGAMLFGLMIAVAAVTWFLGPEIGIGLAIVGSLVALVLSFVIGFRKEPSVPAIVAFTVAEGLLVGGFSVFLETLYPGVVIQAVLATLAVVGVTLVLFRSNKVRTSPKATKFFIIAGGAYLLFSLVNFGLMMFGVMDNPWGMRGVEIFGIPLGVVLGIFAVLMGAYMLIADFEFIQNGARAGAPRKFGWLGAYAVISTVVFIYIELLRLLAILRGND
;
A
#
# COMPACT_ATOMS: atom_id res chain seq x y z
N MET A 1 -4.43 6.59 0.28
CA MET A 1 -5.64 6.40 -0.58
C MET A 1 -5.72 4.94 -1.01
N ALA A 2 -6.84 4.25 -0.78
CA ALA A 2 -7.04 2.91 -1.35
C ALA A 2 -6.97 3.03 -2.88
N ASN A 3 -5.97 2.38 -3.49
CA ASN A 3 -5.79 2.41 -4.93
C ASN A 3 -6.97 1.66 -5.57
N PHE A 4 -7.81 2.39 -6.32
CA PHE A 4 -9.03 1.87 -6.95
C PHE A 4 -8.76 0.69 -7.88
N ALA A 5 -7.54 0.59 -8.43
CA ALA A 5 -7.12 -0.55 -9.22
C ALA A 5 -6.88 -1.82 -8.38
N LEU A 6 -6.68 -1.69 -7.06
CA LEU A 6 -6.45 -2.82 -6.14
C LEU A 6 -7.74 -3.52 -5.71
N GLU A 7 -8.90 -2.89 -5.79
CA GLU A 7 -10.18 -3.57 -5.47
C GLU A 7 -10.44 -4.76 -6.41
N ARG A 8 -9.83 -4.75 -7.60
CA ARG A 8 -9.89 -5.86 -8.57
C ARG A 8 -8.75 -6.87 -8.40
N ASN A 9 -7.84 -6.65 -7.46
CA ASN A 9 -6.71 -7.52 -7.20
C ASN A 9 -7.13 -8.66 -6.25
N PRO A 10 -6.85 -9.94 -6.56
CA PRO A 10 -7.26 -11.07 -5.74
C PRO A 10 -6.75 -11.02 -4.28
N TYR A 11 -5.67 -10.29 -4.00
CA TYR A 11 -5.14 -10.14 -2.63
C TYR A 11 -5.80 -9.02 -1.81
N PHE A 12 -6.54 -8.11 -2.44
CA PHE A 12 -7.11 -6.92 -1.79
C PHE A 12 -8.62 -6.76 -2.05
N ASN A 13 -9.23 -7.73 -2.75
CA ASN A 13 -10.65 -7.73 -3.06
C ASN A 13 -11.45 -8.31 -1.88
N ALA A 14 -12.37 -7.52 -1.32
CA ALA A 14 -13.27 -7.96 -0.25
C ALA A 14 -14.15 -9.18 -0.62
N ASN A 15 -14.38 -9.41 -1.92
CA ASN A 15 -15.10 -10.57 -2.43
C ASN A 15 -14.20 -11.80 -2.62
N ALA A 16 -12.86 -11.64 -2.65
CA ALA A 16 -11.94 -12.77 -2.77
C ALA A 16 -11.92 -13.62 -1.49
N ASP A 17 -12.03 -12.98 -0.31
CA ASP A 17 -12.18 -13.69 0.96
C ASP A 17 -13.49 -14.45 1.03
N GLN A 18 -14.59 -13.86 0.54
CA GLN A 18 -15.89 -14.52 0.46
C GLN A 18 -15.88 -15.66 -0.56
N ALA A 19 -15.26 -15.48 -1.73
CA ALA A 19 -15.11 -16.52 -2.74
C ALA A 19 -14.20 -17.65 -2.25
N ALA A 20 -13.12 -17.36 -1.54
CA ALA A 20 -12.24 -18.36 -0.95
C ALA A 20 -12.89 -19.10 0.23
N ALA A 21 -13.76 -18.44 1.01
CA ALA A 21 -14.56 -19.07 2.06
C ALA A 21 -15.67 -19.94 1.47
N GLN A 22 -16.37 -19.46 0.44
CA GLN A 22 -17.38 -20.22 -0.31
C GLN A 22 -16.76 -21.42 -1.03
N ALA A 23 -15.58 -21.26 -1.64
CA ALA A 23 -14.84 -22.37 -2.25
C ALA A 23 -14.42 -23.40 -1.20
N ARG A 24 -13.94 -22.96 -0.02
CA ARG A 24 -13.63 -23.87 1.10
C ARG A 24 -14.85 -24.62 1.62
N GLN A 25 -16.01 -23.96 1.71
CA GLN A 25 -17.28 -24.59 2.09
C GLN A 25 -17.77 -25.55 1.00
N GLN A 26 -17.71 -25.19 -0.27
CA GLN A 26 -18.07 -26.06 -1.39
C GLN A 26 -17.15 -27.28 -1.47
N TYR A 27 -15.85 -27.12 -1.23
CA TYR A 27 -14.91 -28.23 -1.12
C TYR A 27 -15.25 -29.14 0.07
N ALA A 28 -15.59 -28.57 1.23
CA ALA A 28 -16.02 -29.33 2.40
C ALA A 28 -17.37 -30.06 2.18
N HIS A 29 -18.26 -29.51 1.35
CA HIS A 29 -19.53 -30.14 0.99
C HIS A 29 -19.39 -31.20 -0.12
N GLN A 30 -18.50 -31.01 -1.09
CA GLN A 30 -18.22 -32.00 -2.15
C GLN A 30 -17.35 -33.17 -1.67
N HIS A 31 -16.51 -32.94 -0.66
CA HIS A 31 -15.63 -33.96 -0.07
C HIS A 31 -15.96 -34.25 1.39
N GLY A 32 -17.22 -34.07 1.77
CA GLY A 32 -17.78 -34.46 3.07
C GLY A 32 -17.70 -35.98 3.26
N GLY A 33 -16.55 -36.45 3.73
CA GLY A 33 -16.28 -37.86 3.99
C GLY A 33 -14.83 -38.20 4.38
N GLN A 34 -13.87 -37.26 4.26
CA GLN A 34 -12.50 -37.50 4.74
C GLN A 34 -12.12 -36.41 5.74
N GLN A 35 -12.26 -36.77 7.01
CA GLN A 35 -11.69 -36.06 8.14
C GLN A 35 -10.21 -35.81 7.87
N ALA A 36 -9.76 -34.56 8.04
CA ALA A 36 -8.34 -34.24 8.11
C ALA A 36 -7.70 -35.11 9.20
N PRO A 37 -6.56 -35.78 8.96
CA PRO A 37 -5.94 -36.58 10.00
C PRO A 37 -5.47 -35.67 11.13
N GLN A 38 -6.11 -35.81 12.29
CA GLN A 38 -5.61 -35.28 13.55
C GLN A 38 -4.26 -35.92 13.84
N GLN A 39 -3.25 -35.09 14.07
CA GLN A 39 -1.93 -35.53 14.53
C GLN A 39 -2.03 -36.07 15.96
N GLY A 40 -1.81 -37.38 16.13
CA GLY A 40 -1.68 -38.05 17.42
C GLY A 40 -1.48 -39.57 17.28
N GLN A 41 -0.20 -40.00 17.27
CA GLN A 41 0.45 -41.27 17.69
C GLN A 41 -0.41 -42.55 18.00
N PRO A 42 0.14 -43.80 17.99
CA PRO A 42 1.29 -44.38 17.30
C PRO A 42 0.95 -45.72 16.56
N TRP A 43 1.92 -46.26 15.83
CA TRP A 43 1.90 -47.48 14.99
C TRP A 43 1.21 -48.73 15.54
N GLN A 44 0.39 -49.39 14.70
CA GLN A 44 0.02 -50.80 14.81
C GLN A 44 0.09 -51.52 13.46
N GLN A 45 0.38 -52.81 13.54
CA GLN A 45 1.06 -53.67 12.58
C GLN A 45 0.12 -54.73 11.95
N TYR A 46 0.46 -55.17 10.72
CA TYR A 46 0.12 -56.45 10.01
C TYR A 46 -1.28 -56.65 9.38
N PRO A 47 -1.49 -57.62 8.43
CA PRO A 47 -0.55 -58.46 7.65
C PRO A 47 -0.81 -58.54 6.12
N GLN A 48 0.12 -59.19 5.40
CA GLN A 48 0.04 -59.59 3.99
C GLN A 48 -1.02 -60.68 3.67
N GLY A 49 -1.52 -60.65 2.43
CA GLY A 49 -2.22 -61.71 1.69
C GLY A 49 -3.01 -61.05 0.55
N GLY A 50 -3.15 -61.53 -0.69
CA GLY A 50 -2.87 -62.78 -1.39
C GLY A 50 -3.47 -62.60 -2.80
N TYR A 51 -2.94 -63.34 -3.78
CA TYR A 51 -3.23 -63.24 -5.22
C TYR A 51 -4.70 -63.48 -5.60
N GLN A 52 -5.21 -62.79 -6.65
CA GLN A 52 -6.26 -63.35 -7.51
C GLN A 52 -6.24 -62.78 -8.94
N GLN A 53 -6.27 -63.72 -9.90
CA GLN A 53 -6.26 -63.57 -11.35
C GLN A 53 -7.65 -63.30 -11.94
N GLY A 54 -7.67 -62.53 -13.04
CA GLY A 54 -8.26 -62.96 -14.31
C GLY A 54 -9.69 -62.54 -14.63
N HIS A 55 -9.87 -61.79 -15.73
CA HIS A 55 -10.95 -61.97 -16.72
C HIS A 55 -10.52 -61.32 -18.07
N PRO A 56 -10.56 -62.04 -19.21
CA PRO A 56 -10.36 -61.45 -20.53
C PRO A 56 -11.71 -61.17 -21.20
N GLN A 57 -11.81 -60.08 -21.99
CA GLN A 57 -12.88 -59.94 -22.96
C GLN A 57 -12.36 -59.42 -24.31
N GLN A 58 -12.54 -60.29 -25.31
CA GLN A 58 -12.56 -60.05 -26.76
C GLN A 58 -13.57 -58.92 -27.06
N GLY A 59 -13.45 -58.04 -28.06
CA GLY A 59 -12.83 -58.11 -29.37
C GLY A 59 -13.91 -57.76 -30.40
N TYR A 60 -13.88 -56.55 -30.99
CA TYR A 60 -14.58 -56.22 -32.24
C TYR A 60 -13.72 -55.28 -33.10
N LEU A 61 -13.61 -55.65 -34.37
CA LEU A 61 -12.91 -55.00 -35.49
C LEU A 61 -13.67 -53.70 -35.88
N GLN A 62 -13.14 -52.66 -36.55
CA GLN A 62 -12.38 -52.63 -37.80
C GLN A 62 -12.09 -51.16 -38.22
N GLN A 63 -11.07 -50.97 -39.09
CA GLN A 63 -10.90 -49.90 -40.11
C GLN A 63 -10.29 -48.53 -39.73
N GLY A 64 -8.95 -48.52 -39.67
CA GLY A 64 -8.02 -47.78 -40.54
C GLY A 64 -8.24 -46.31 -40.89
N TYR A 65 -7.27 -45.45 -40.51
CA TYR A 65 -6.52 -44.55 -41.42
C TYR A 65 -5.12 -44.29 -40.83
N GLN A 66 -4.07 -44.67 -41.57
CA GLN A 66 -2.69 -44.27 -41.28
C GLN A 66 -2.49 -42.80 -41.68
N GLN A 67 -2.20 -41.93 -40.71
CA GLN A 67 -1.49 -40.68 -40.96
C GLN A 67 -0.34 -40.57 -39.95
N GLY A 68 0.88 -40.51 -40.49
CA GLY A 68 2.11 -40.41 -39.72
C GLY A 68 2.20 -39.07 -39.01
N HIS A 69 2.29 -39.11 -37.69
CA HIS A 69 2.82 -38.03 -36.87
C HIS A 69 4.15 -38.50 -36.27
N PRO A 70 5.20 -37.66 -36.25
CA PRO A 70 6.44 -38.02 -35.58
C PRO A 70 6.15 -38.27 -34.10
N GLN A 71 6.43 -39.48 -33.62
CA GLN A 71 6.40 -39.80 -32.20
C GLN A 71 7.44 -38.94 -31.50
N GLN A 72 7.01 -37.81 -30.94
CA GLN A 72 7.73 -37.19 -29.85
C GLN A 72 7.67 -38.16 -28.68
N GLN A 73 8.78 -38.84 -28.47
CA GLN A 73 9.04 -39.72 -27.35
C GLN A 73 8.85 -38.88 -26.08
N TRP A 74 7.69 -39.01 -25.44
CA TRP A 74 7.50 -38.53 -24.07
C TRP A 74 8.52 -39.27 -23.21
N GLN A 75 9.68 -38.64 -22.96
CA GLN A 75 10.63 -39.11 -21.97
C GLN A 75 9.85 -39.21 -20.66
N SER A 76 9.58 -40.43 -20.24
CA SER A 76 8.94 -40.72 -18.96
C SER A 76 9.81 -40.08 -17.89
N MET A 77 9.35 -38.96 -17.32
CA MET A 77 9.92 -38.42 -16.09
C MET A 77 9.92 -39.58 -15.09
N PRO A 78 11.08 -39.97 -14.54
CA PRO A 78 11.14 -41.06 -13.58
C PRO A 78 10.19 -40.75 -12.43
N THR A 79 9.28 -41.66 -12.12
CA THR A 79 8.40 -41.51 -10.96
C THR A 79 9.28 -41.38 -9.71
N PRO A 80 9.17 -40.28 -8.94
CA PRO A 80 9.98 -40.08 -7.74
C PRO A 80 9.85 -41.28 -6.79
N GLY A 81 10.98 -41.81 -6.32
CA GLY A 81 10.99 -42.91 -5.36
C GLY A 81 10.40 -42.49 -4.01
N ALA A 82 9.93 -43.46 -3.22
CA ALA A 82 9.33 -43.21 -1.89
C ALA A 82 10.25 -42.36 -0.97
N ASP A 83 11.56 -42.62 -1.00
CA ASP A 83 12.54 -41.85 -0.23
C ASP A 83 12.67 -40.40 -0.71
N GLN A 84 12.50 -40.17 -2.01
CA GLN A 84 12.57 -38.84 -2.61
C GLN A 84 11.33 -38.00 -2.29
N LEU A 85 10.16 -38.66 -2.18
CA LEU A 85 8.92 -38.04 -1.71
C LEU A 85 9.02 -37.70 -0.22
N ASN A 86 9.56 -38.61 0.61
CA ASN A 86 9.80 -38.33 2.04
C ASN A 86 10.71 -37.10 2.23
N GLN A 87 11.80 -37.01 1.45
CA GLN A 87 12.69 -35.85 1.49
C GLN A 87 11.99 -34.56 1.08
N GLN A 88 11.06 -34.58 0.12
CA GLN A 88 10.25 -33.41 -0.24
C GLN A 88 9.27 -33.00 0.87
N PHE A 89 8.72 -33.95 1.63
CA PHE A 89 7.85 -33.68 2.78
C PHE A 89 8.61 -33.16 4.00
N ASP A 90 9.87 -33.55 4.17
CA ASP A 90 10.75 -33.11 5.26
C ASP A 90 11.40 -31.74 5.00
N LEU A 91 11.22 -31.14 3.81
CA LEU A 91 11.70 -29.79 3.54
C LEU A 91 10.98 -28.78 4.44
N PRO A 92 11.72 -27.87 5.11
CA PRO A 92 11.11 -26.76 5.82
C PRO A 92 10.19 -25.97 4.90
N SER A 93 9.00 -25.58 5.40
CA SER A 93 8.12 -24.68 4.67
C SER A 93 8.90 -23.43 4.25
N PRO A 94 8.83 -22.98 2.99
CA PRO A 94 9.59 -21.82 2.52
C PRO A 94 9.35 -20.59 3.43
N SER A 95 10.37 -19.77 3.65
CA SER A 95 10.21 -18.49 4.36
C SER A 95 9.44 -17.47 3.49
N ALA A 96 8.87 -16.43 4.10
CA ALA A 96 8.18 -15.38 3.35
C ALA A 96 9.07 -14.70 2.29
N ASP A 97 10.37 -14.59 2.57
CA ASP A 97 11.38 -14.09 1.63
C ASP A 97 11.57 -15.01 0.43
N GLN A 98 11.56 -16.34 0.65
CA GLN A 98 11.64 -17.34 -0.42
C GLN A 98 10.37 -17.42 -1.26
N MET A 99 9.22 -17.03 -0.69
CA MET A 99 7.94 -16.99 -1.40
C MET A 99 7.64 -15.63 -2.06
N GLU A 100 8.57 -14.67 -2.00
CA GLU A 100 8.36 -13.29 -2.44
C GLU A 100 7.05 -12.66 -1.91
N ARG A 101 6.72 -12.93 -0.65
CA ARG A 101 5.51 -12.41 -0.01
C ARG A 101 5.79 -11.09 0.71
N MET A 102 4.78 -10.25 0.76
CA MET A 102 4.76 -9.01 1.50
C MET A 102 4.80 -9.30 3.00
N THR A 103 5.70 -8.63 3.71
CA THR A 103 5.75 -8.62 5.17
C THR A 103 5.68 -7.19 5.68
N VAL A 104 5.29 -7.03 6.94
CA VAL A 104 5.23 -5.70 7.57
C VAL A 104 6.64 -5.15 7.73
N GLU A 105 7.57 -6.01 8.15
CA GLU A 105 8.97 -5.68 8.41
C GLU A 105 9.68 -5.16 7.15
N ASP A 106 9.54 -5.87 6.02
CA ASP A 106 10.11 -5.46 4.73
C ASP A 106 9.47 -4.16 4.21
N THR A 107 8.17 -3.97 4.46
CA THR A 107 7.45 -2.74 4.12
C THR A 107 7.94 -1.55 4.95
N VAL A 108 8.19 -1.74 6.25
CA VAL A 108 8.76 -0.73 7.15
C VAL A 108 10.18 -0.36 6.70
N ALA A 109 11.01 -1.35 6.32
CA ALA A 109 12.35 -1.09 5.79
C ALA A 109 12.31 -0.25 4.49
N LYS A 110 11.40 -0.57 3.56
CA LYS A 110 11.16 0.24 2.36
C LYS A 110 10.70 1.65 2.69
N GLY A 111 9.81 1.78 3.66
CA GLY A 111 9.38 3.08 4.19
C GLY A 111 10.55 3.90 4.72
N ALA A 112 11.41 3.30 5.54
CA ALA A 112 12.59 3.97 6.07
C ALA A 112 13.57 4.41 4.97
N MET A 113 13.78 3.57 3.94
CA MET A 113 14.62 3.93 2.78
C MET A 113 14.04 5.12 2.01
N LEU A 114 12.76 5.09 1.68
CA LEU A 114 12.09 6.19 0.96
C LEU A 114 12.05 7.47 1.80
N PHE A 115 11.79 7.36 3.10
CA PHE A 115 11.81 8.51 4.01
C PHE A 115 13.20 9.14 4.12
N GLY A 116 14.26 8.32 4.21
CA GLY A 116 15.64 8.79 4.18
C GLY A 116 15.99 9.51 2.87
N LEU A 117 15.55 8.97 1.72
CA LEU A 117 15.70 9.62 0.42
C LEU A 117 14.98 10.98 0.39
N MET A 118 13.73 11.04 0.86
CA MET A 118 12.95 12.27 0.93
C MET A 118 13.65 13.34 1.78
N ILE A 119 14.15 12.96 2.98
CA ILE A 119 14.91 13.87 3.85
C ILE A 119 16.18 14.36 3.16
N ALA A 120 16.93 13.49 2.49
CA ALA A 120 18.15 13.88 1.79
C ALA A 120 17.86 14.91 0.70
N VAL A 121 16.80 14.71 -0.10
CA VAL A 121 16.37 15.67 -1.13
C VAL A 121 15.89 16.97 -0.48
N ALA A 122 15.08 16.90 0.57
CA ALA A 122 14.59 18.08 1.29
C ALA A 122 15.73 18.90 1.89
N ALA A 123 16.76 18.25 2.44
CA ALA A 123 17.95 18.91 2.95
C ALA A 123 18.74 19.61 1.83
N VAL A 124 18.94 18.94 0.69
CA VAL A 124 19.57 19.59 -0.49
C VAL A 124 18.76 20.82 -0.91
N THR A 125 17.43 20.71 -1.03
CA THR A 125 16.57 21.84 -1.39
C THR A 125 16.63 22.97 -0.39
N TRP A 126 16.70 22.66 0.92
CA TRP A 126 16.84 23.66 1.98
C TRP A 126 18.09 24.54 1.80
N PHE A 127 19.24 23.93 1.51
CA PHE A 127 20.50 24.65 1.34
C PHE A 127 20.57 25.51 0.07
N LEU A 128 19.62 25.35 -0.87
CA LEU A 128 19.49 26.22 -2.04
C LEU A 128 18.81 27.56 -1.73
N GLY A 129 18.28 27.73 -0.52
CA GLY A 129 17.64 28.97 -0.06
C GLY A 129 16.18 29.13 -0.50
N PRO A 130 15.47 30.14 0.05
CA PRO A 130 14.02 30.31 -0.12
C PRO A 130 13.60 30.64 -1.55
N GLU A 131 14.40 31.42 -2.29
CA GLU A 131 14.07 31.86 -3.66
C GLU A 131 14.05 30.69 -4.65
N ILE A 132 15.08 29.85 -4.64
CA ILE A 132 15.12 28.62 -5.45
C ILE A 132 14.18 27.56 -4.86
N GLY A 133 14.13 27.47 -3.53
CA GLY A 133 13.34 26.50 -2.78
C GLY A 133 11.86 26.56 -3.14
N ILE A 134 11.23 27.75 -3.19
CA ILE A 134 9.81 27.85 -3.53
C ILE A 134 9.51 27.38 -4.97
N GLY A 135 10.40 27.68 -5.92
CA GLY A 135 10.28 27.19 -7.30
C GLY A 135 10.37 25.66 -7.38
N LEU A 136 11.33 25.07 -6.66
CA LEU A 136 11.46 23.62 -6.54
C LEU A 136 10.26 22.98 -5.83
N ALA A 137 9.65 23.66 -4.85
CA ALA A 137 8.46 23.16 -4.18
C ALA A 137 7.24 23.12 -5.11
N ILE A 138 7.07 24.15 -5.95
CA ILE A 138 6.02 24.17 -6.96
C ILE A 138 6.23 23.03 -7.97
N VAL A 139 7.44 22.90 -8.54
CA VAL A 139 7.75 21.80 -9.47
C VAL A 139 7.56 20.45 -8.80
N GLY A 140 8.06 20.27 -7.58
CA GLY A 140 7.94 19.06 -6.79
C GLY A 140 6.48 18.70 -6.53
N SER A 141 5.64 19.64 -6.10
CA SER A 141 4.20 19.39 -5.89
C SER A 141 3.46 18.97 -7.15
N LEU A 142 3.74 19.60 -8.29
CA LEU A 142 3.11 19.25 -9.57
C LEU A 142 3.54 17.86 -10.06
N VAL A 143 4.83 17.55 -9.97
CA VAL A 143 5.37 16.22 -10.32
C VAL A 143 4.83 15.15 -9.38
N ALA A 144 4.81 15.40 -8.08
CA ALA A 144 4.24 14.49 -7.09
C ALA A 144 2.74 14.26 -7.34
N LEU A 145 1.98 15.31 -7.67
CA LEU A 145 0.57 15.19 -8.02
C LEU A 145 0.35 14.28 -9.23
N VAL A 146 1.07 14.50 -10.33
CA VAL A 146 0.99 13.66 -11.54
C VAL A 146 1.37 12.21 -11.22
N LEU A 147 2.49 12.01 -10.53
CA LEU A 147 2.95 10.67 -10.16
C LEU A 147 1.97 9.97 -9.21
N SER A 148 1.28 10.70 -8.33
CA SER A 148 0.27 10.12 -7.45
C SER A 148 -0.91 9.52 -8.24
N PHE A 149 -1.34 10.18 -9.31
CA PHE A 149 -2.35 9.64 -10.24
C PHE A 149 -1.81 8.45 -11.03
N VAL A 150 -0.58 8.54 -11.54
CA VAL A 150 0.06 7.43 -12.25
C VAL A 150 0.14 6.18 -11.38
N ILE A 151 0.60 6.32 -10.13
CA ILE A 151 0.68 5.22 -9.16
C ILE A 151 -0.73 4.71 -8.82
N GLY A 152 -1.69 5.62 -8.61
CA GLY A 152 -3.08 5.30 -8.24
C GLY A 152 -3.88 4.59 -9.33
N PHE A 153 -3.54 4.76 -10.61
CA PHE A 153 -4.22 4.07 -11.72
C PHE A 153 -3.54 2.77 -12.16
N ARG A 154 -2.31 2.51 -11.70
CA ARG A 154 -1.60 1.26 -12.02
C ARG A 154 -2.13 0.11 -11.18
N LYS A 155 -2.41 -1.02 -11.83
CA LYS A 155 -2.76 -2.30 -11.18
C LYS A 155 -1.59 -2.91 -10.42
N GLU A 156 -0.37 -2.68 -10.91
CA GLU A 156 0.85 -3.17 -10.31
C GLU A 156 1.71 -2.03 -9.74
N PRO A 157 2.30 -2.22 -8.55
CA PRO A 157 3.23 -1.24 -7.98
C PRO A 157 4.42 -0.96 -8.89
N SER A 158 4.74 0.32 -9.04
CA SER A 158 5.84 0.80 -9.87
C SER A 158 6.94 1.40 -9.00
N VAL A 159 7.96 0.62 -8.65
CA VAL A 159 9.05 1.10 -7.79
C VAL A 159 9.72 2.37 -8.34
N PRO A 160 10.06 2.47 -9.65
CA PRO A 160 10.65 3.70 -10.17
C PRO A 160 9.75 4.93 -10.04
N ALA A 161 8.43 4.75 -10.20
CA ALA A 161 7.48 5.86 -10.06
C ALA A 161 7.34 6.29 -8.59
N ILE A 162 7.35 5.34 -7.66
CA ILE A 162 7.35 5.61 -6.22
C ILE A 162 8.61 6.36 -5.81
N VAL A 163 9.79 5.93 -6.27
CA VAL A 163 11.06 6.63 -5.99
C VAL A 163 11.07 8.04 -6.58
N ALA A 164 10.63 8.21 -7.83
CA ALA A 164 10.52 9.53 -8.45
C ALA A 164 9.54 10.45 -7.69
N PHE A 165 8.43 9.89 -7.20
CA PHE A 165 7.47 10.62 -6.38
C PHE A 165 8.10 11.07 -5.06
N THR A 166 8.84 10.18 -4.38
CA THR A 166 9.55 10.51 -3.14
C THR A 166 10.58 11.62 -3.32
N VAL A 167 11.29 11.66 -4.45
CA VAL A 167 12.17 12.79 -4.79
C VAL A 167 11.36 14.08 -4.96
N ALA A 168 10.25 14.04 -5.69
CA ALA A 168 9.38 15.19 -5.89
C ALA A 168 8.77 15.72 -4.57
N GLU A 169 8.38 14.83 -3.65
CA GLU A 169 7.97 15.19 -2.29
C GLU A 169 9.10 15.82 -1.50
N GLY A 170 10.33 15.32 -1.61
CA GLY A 170 11.50 15.95 -0.98
C GLY A 170 11.71 17.40 -1.43
N LEU A 171 11.56 17.68 -2.73
CA LEU A 171 11.63 19.05 -3.28
C LEU A 171 10.52 19.94 -2.70
N LEU A 172 9.28 19.43 -2.64
CA LEU A 172 8.15 20.11 -2.00
C LEU A 172 8.43 20.43 -0.54
N VAL A 173 8.78 19.41 0.24
CA VAL A 173 9.02 19.54 1.69
C VAL A 173 10.17 20.51 1.93
N GLY A 174 11.34 20.32 1.34
CA GLY A 174 12.49 21.18 1.58
C GLY A 174 12.24 22.63 1.19
N GLY A 175 11.68 22.83 -0.02
CA GLY A 175 11.46 24.16 -0.58
C GLY A 175 10.38 24.96 0.14
N PHE A 176 9.26 24.32 0.47
CA PHE A 176 8.18 24.98 1.22
C PHE A 176 8.59 25.25 2.67
N SER A 177 9.39 24.35 3.26
CA SER A 177 9.88 24.51 4.63
C SER A 177 10.86 25.67 4.76
N VAL A 178 11.87 25.77 3.88
CA VAL A 178 12.83 26.88 3.95
C VAL A 178 12.13 28.22 3.69
N PHE A 179 11.17 28.26 2.77
CA PHE A 179 10.37 29.46 2.52
C PHE A 179 9.62 29.90 3.78
N LEU A 180 8.84 29.01 4.41
CA LEU A 180 8.08 29.38 5.61
C LEU A 180 8.95 29.61 6.84
N GLU A 181 10.08 28.93 6.98
CA GLU A 181 11.02 29.17 8.08
C GLU A 181 11.60 30.58 8.03
N THR A 182 11.87 31.12 6.83
CA THR A 182 12.36 32.49 6.69
C THR A 182 11.33 33.55 7.07
N LEU A 183 10.05 33.26 6.84
CA LEU A 183 8.94 34.16 7.21
C LEU A 183 8.54 33.99 8.68
N TYR A 184 8.59 32.77 9.20
CA TYR A 184 8.12 32.40 10.53
C TYR A 184 9.17 31.51 11.24
N PRO A 185 10.24 32.09 11.79
CA PRO A 185 11.33 31.32 12.40
C PRO A 185 10.84 30.31 13.46
N GLY A 186 11.36 29.08 13.39
CA GLY A 186 10.99 27.96 14.26
C GLY A 186 9.66 27.28 13.92
N VAL A 187 8.98 27.63 12.82
CA VAL A 187 7.72 26.98 12.43
C VAL A 187 7.96 25.54 11.96
N VAL A 188 9.10 25.29 11.31
CA VAL A 188 9.43 23.96 10.78
C VAL A 188 9.62 22.95 11.91
N ILE A 189 10.39 23.29 12.95
CA ILE A 189 10.60 22.36 14.07
C ILE A 189 9.29 22.07 14.82
N GLN A 190 8.39 23.06 14.93
CA GLN A 190 7.07 22.84 15.52
C GLN A 190 6.20 21.92 14.66
N ALA A 191 6.20 22.10 13.34
CA ALA A 191 5.48 21.24 12.42
C ALA A 191 6.02 19.80 12.45
N VAL A 192 7.33 19.62 12.54
CA VAL A 192 7.96 18.30 12.69
C VAL A 192 7.50 17.63 13.99
N LEU A 193 7.60 18.32 15.13
CA LEU A 193 7.17 17.78 16.43
C LEU A 193 5.68 17.43 16.45
N ALA A 194 4.84 18.30 15.89
CA ALA A 194 3.40 18.06 15.77
C ALA A 194 3.10 16.85 14.88
N THR A 195 3.82 16.70 13.75
CA THR A 195 3.67 15.55 12.86
C THR A 195 4.07 14.25 13.57
N LEU A 196 5.21 14.24 14.27
CA LEU A 196 5.67 13.09 15.05
C LEU A 196 4.66 12.72 16.15
N ALA A 197 4.04 13.70 16.80
CA ALA A 197 2.98 13.46 17.77
C ALA A 197 1.75 12.81 17.13
N VAL A 198 1.26 13.34 16.00
CA VAL A 198 0.11 12.78 15.26
C VAL A 198 0.40 11.34 14.81
N VAL A 199 1.56 11.11 14.19
CA VAL A 199 1.98 9.78 13.72
C VAL A 199 2.13 8.82 14.90
N GLY A 200 2.79 9.24 15.98
CA GLY A 200 3.02 8.42 17.18
C GLY A 200 1.71 8.01 17.87
N VAL A 201 0.81 8.97 18.10
CA VAL A 201 -0.53 8.69 18.67
C VAL A 201 -1.32 7.76 17.76
N THR A 202 -1.32 8.02 16.45
CA THR A 202 -2.03 7.18 15.48
C THR A 202 -1.49 5.75 15.48
N LEU A 203 -0.17 5.58 15.56
CA LEU A 203 0.48 4.27 15.64
C LEU A 203 0.12 3.53 16.93
N VAL A 204 0.12 4.21 18.08
CA VAL A 204 -0.30 3.62 19.37
C VAL A 204 -1.77 3.18 19.31
N LEU A 205 -2.66 4.03 18.81
CA LEU A 205 -4.08 3.72 18.64
C LEU A 205 -4.29 2.54 17.69
N PHE A 206 -3.57 2.51 16.58
CA PHE A 206 -3.65 1.43 15.61
C PHE A 206 -3.14 0.09 16.19
N ARG A 207 -2.00 0.12 16.89
CA ARG A 207 -1.40 -1.06 17.55
C ARG A 207 -2.30 -1.62 18.66
N SER A 208 -3.11 -0.79 19.30
CA SER A 208 -4.06 -1.23 20.33
C SER A 208 -5.14 -2.19 19.83
N ASN A 209 -5.27 -2.39 18.50
CA ASN A 209 -6.32 -3.15 17.83
C ASN A 209 -7.75 -2.62 18.05
N LYS A 210 -7.94 -1.52 18.81
CA LYS A 210 -9.25 -0.92 19.06
C LYS A 210 -9.71 0.02 17.96
N VAL A 211 -8.77 0.65 17.26
CA VAL A 211 -9.06 1.63 16.21
C VAL A 211 -8.81 1.00 14.84
N ARG A 212 -9.86 1.00 14.02
CA ARG A 212 -9.88 0.51 12.64
C ARG A 212 -10.70 1.43 11.75
N THR A 213 -10.44 1.39 10.45
CA THR A 213 -11.22 2.11 9.46
C THR A 213 -12.59 1.47 9.30
N SER A 214 -13.55 2.26 8.79
CA SER A 214 -14.87 1.73 8.41
C SER A 214 -15.16 2.06 6.94
N PRO A 215 -15.91 1.22 6.21
CA PRO A 215 -16.19 1.48 4.80
C PRO A 215 -16.87 2.83 4.55
N LYS A 216 -17.77 3.26 5.44
CA LYS A 216 -18.47 4.54 5.32
C LYS A 216 -17.53 5.72 5.56
N ALA A 217 -16.73 5.67 6.62
CA ALA A 217 -15.76 6.72 6.91
C ALA A 217 -14.68 6.81 5.83
N THR A 218 -14.21 5.67 5.29
CA THR A 218 -13.24 5.66 4.19
C THR A 218 -13.81 6.31 2.94
N LYS A 219 -15.06 6.02 2.56
CA LYS A 219 -15.73 6.70 1.44
C LYS A 219 -15.85 8.21 1.68
N PHE A 220 -16.25 8.61 2.88
CA PHE A 220 -16.33 10.01 3.26
C PHE A 220 -14.98 10.72 3.09
N PHE A 221 -13.89 10.16 3.63
CA PHE A 221 -12.57 10.77 3.53
C PHE A 221 -11.97 10.74 2.12
N ILE A 222 -12.34 9.76 1.27
CA ILE A 222 -11.97 9.77 -0.15
C ILE A 222 -12.66 10.95 -0.86
N ILE A 223 -13.96 11.14 -0.66
CA ILE A 223 -14.71 12.27 -1.23
C ILE A 223 -14.15 13.60 -0.71
N ALA A 224 -13.92 13.69 0.60
CA ALA A 224 -13.35 14.88 1.24
C ALA A 224 -11.95 15.19 0.72
N GLY A 225 -11.09 14.19 0.54
CA GLY A 225 -9.76 14.35 -0.04
C GLY A 225 -9.81 14.86 -1.49
N GLY A 226 -10.76 14.35 -2.29
CA GLY A 226 -11.01 14.85 -3.65
C GLY A 226 -11.48 16.31 -3.67
N ALA A 227 -12.41 16.68 -2.78
CA ALA A 227 -12.87 18.06 -2.64
C ALA A 227 -11.74 19.00 -2.15
N TYR A 228 -10.94 18.53 -1.19
CA TYR A 228 -9.78 19.26 -0.67
C TYR A 228 -8.74 19.51 -1.76
N LEU A 229 -8.46 18.50 -2.59
CA LEU A 229 -7.56 18.62 -3.74
C LEU A 229 -8.11 19.63 -4.75
N LEU A 230 -9.38 19.52 -5.13
CA LEU A 230 -10.01 20.45 -6.07
C LEU A 230 -9.94 21.90 -5.56
N PHE A 231 -10.29 22.13 -4.30
CA PHE A 231 -10.15 23.44 -3.65
C PHE A 231 -8.70 23.94 -3.70
N SER A 232 -7.74 23.06 -3.42
CA SER A 232 -6.31 23.40 -3.42
C SER A 232 -5.83 23.83 -4.79
N LEU A 233 -6.28 23.15 -5.86
CA LEU A 233 -5.94 23.50 -7.25
C LEU A 233 -6.55 24.82 -7.68
N VAL A 234 -7.83 25.06 -7.34
CA VAL A 234 -8.48 26.35 -7.62
C VAL A 234 -7.75 27.48 -6.88
N ASN A 235 -7.46 27.30 -5.59
CA ASN A 235 -6.71 28.28 -4.80
C ASN A 235 -5.33 28.57 -5.39
N PHE A 236 -4.60 27.53 -5.77
CA PHE A 236 -3.30 27.66 -6.40
C PHE A 236 -3.37 28.42 -7.73
N GLY A 237 -4.35 28.11 -8.58
CA GLY A 237 -4.58 28.82 -9.84
C GLY A 237 -4.88 30.31 -9.62
N LEU A 238 -5.79 30.63 -8.69
CA LEU A 238 -6.12 32.03 -8.37
C LEU A 238 -4.89 32.82 -7.89
N MET A 239 -4.04 32.21 -7.06
CA MET A 239 -2.80 32.82 -6.61
C MET A 239 -1.78 32.98 -7.74
N MET A 240 -1.62 31.97 -8.60
CA MET A 240 -0.69 31.99 -9.73
C MET A 240 -1.04 33.06 -10.76
N PHE A 241 -2.33 33.28 -11.02
CA PHE A 241 -2.82 34.30 -11.95
C PHE A 241 -2.98 35.69 -11.31
N GLY A 242 -2.54 35.87 -10.07
CA GLY A 242 -2.61 37.18 -9.38
C GLY A 242 -4.04 37.67 -9.12
N VAL A 243 -5.02 36.76 -9.06
CA VAL A 243 -6.42 37.11 -8.75
C VAL A 243 -6.59 37.38 -7.25
N MET A 244 -5.68 36.85 -6.42
CA MET A 244 -5.67 37.00 -4.97
C MET A 244 -4.32 37.58 -4.51
N ASP A 245 -4.36 38.69 -3.77
CA ASP A 245 -3.15 39.37 -3.26
C ASP A 245 -2.63 38.80 -1.93
N ASN A 246 -3.40 37.91 -1.29
CA ASN A 246 -3.02 37.29 -0.01
C ASN A 246 -2.06 36.09 -0.24
N PRO A 247 -0.97 35.95 0.55
CA PRO A 247 -0.05 34.80 0.52
C PRO A 247 -0.69 33.41 0.68
N TRP A 248 -1.92 33.34 1.19
CA TRP A 248 -2.69 32.11 1.39
C TRP A 248 -3.85 31.94 0.39
N GLY A 249 -4.10 32.93 -0.46
CA GLY A 249 -5.26 32.95 -1.37
C GLY A 249 -6.59 32.92 -0.61
N MET A 250 -7.52 32.10 -1.07
CA MET A 250 -8.82 31.87 -0.41
C MET A 250 -8.67 31.31 1.02
N ARG A 251 -7.54 30.69 1.37
CA ARG A 251 -7.30 30.19 2.73
C ARG A 251 -7.09 31.32 3.74
N GLY A 252 -6.77 32.52 3.28
CA GLY A 252 -6.66 33.71 4.13
C GLY A 252 -7.99 34.43 4.36
N VAL A 253 -9.08 34.04 3.69
CA VAL A 253 -10.40 34.66 3.87
C VAL A 253 -10.95 34.28 5.25
N GLU A 254 -11.34 35.27 6.04
CA GLU A 254 -11.91 35.05 7.36
C GLU A 254 -13.41 34.80 7.30
N ILE A 255 -13.86 33.80 8.04
CA ILE A 255 -15.28 33.54 8.30
C ILE A 255 -15.46 33.56 9.82
N PHE A 256 -16.29 34.47 10.32
CA PHE A 256 -16.47 34.71 11.77
C PHE A 256 -15.16 35.02 12.51
N GLY A 257 -14.21 35.72 11.86
CA GLY A 257 -12.91 36.08 12.44
C GLY A 257 -11.90 34.93 12.50
N ILE A 258 -12.20 33.77 11.87
CA ILE A 258 -11.28 32.64 11.76
C ILE A 258 -10.89 32.48 10.29
N PRO A 259 -9.59 32.46 9.95
CA PRO A 259 -9.17 32.19 8.57
C PRO A 259 -9.65 30.81 8.12
N LEU A 260 -10.22 30.74 6.92
CA LEU A 260 -10.70 29.50 6.30
C LEU A 260 -9.62 28.41 6.31
N GLY A 261 -8.36 28.79 6.10
CA GLY A 261 -7.21 27.89 6.12
C GLY A 261 -6.98 27.19 7.46
N VAL A 262 -7.37 27.80 8.58
CA VAL A 262 -7.29 27.17 9.90
C VAL A 262 -8.31 26.03 10.01
N VAL A 263 -9.56 26.29 9.63
CA VAL A 263 -10.64 25.28 9.66
C VAL A 263 -10.31 24.12 8.72
N LEU A 264 -9.87 24.43 7.50
CA LEU A 264 -9.47 23.44 6.51
C LEU A 264 -8.22 22.66 6.95
N GLY A 265 -7.25 23.32 7.58
CA GLY A 265 -6.03 22.68 8.09
C GLY A 265 -6.32 21.67 9.19
N ILE A 266 -7.14 22.04 10.18
CA ILE A 266 -7.56 21.11 11.26
C ILE A 266 -8.28 19.90 10.66
N PHE A 267 -9.22 20.13 9.75
CA PHE A 267 -9.94 19.05 9.06
C PHE A 267 -8.98 18.15 8.27
N ALA A 268 -8.03 18.74 7.53
CA ALA A 268 -7.04 18.01 6.75
C ALA A 268 -6.12 17.15 7.62
N VAL A 269 -5.68 17.66 8.78
CA VAL A 269 -4.86 16.88 9.73
C VAL A 269 -5.65 15.67 10.28
N LEU A 270 -6.92 15.86 10.64
CA LEU A 270 -7.80 14.76 11.09
C LEU A 270 -8.01 13.71 9.98
N MET A 271 -8.23 14.18 8.75
CA MET A 271 -8.31 13.30 7.57
C MET A 271 -7.00 12.55 7.36
N GLY A 272 -5.85 13.20 7.46
CA GLY A 272 -4.54 12.58 7.36
C GLY A 272 -4.33 11.50 8.41
N ALA A 273 -4.68 11.77 9.67
CA ALA A 273 -4.61 10.77 10.74
C ALA A 273 -5.49 9.54 10.44
N TYR A 274 -6.70 9.74 9.92
CA TYR A 274 -7.55 8.63 9.47
C TYR A 274 -6.93 7.84 8.31
N MET A 275 -6.39 8.55 7.31
CA MET A 275 -5.72 7.93 6.16
C MET A 275 -4.51 7.12 6.60
N LEU A 276 -3.77 7.58 7.59
CA LEU A 276 -2.61 6.87 8.13
C LEU A 276 -3.02 5.53 8.76
N ILE A 277 -4.17 5.47 9.46
CA ILE A 277 -4.76 4.22 9.95
C ILE A 277 -5.09 3.31 8.76
N ALA A 278 -5.71 3.85 7.70
CA ALA A 278 -6.02 3.09 6.49
C ALA A 278 -4.77 2.52 5.80
N ASP A 279 -3.68 3.29 5.78
CA ASP A 279 -2.42 2.86 5.18
C ASP A 279 -1.78 1.73 6.00
N PHE A 280 -1.85 1.80 7.34
CA PHE A 280 -1.37 0.71 8.18
C PHE A 280 -2.23 -0.56 8.05
N GLU A 281 -3.55 -0.42 7.91
CA GLU A 281 -4.43 -1.56 7.62
C GLU A 281 -4.12 -2.19 6.27
N PHE A 282 -3.87 -1.37 5.24
CA PHE A 282 -3.45 -1.86 3.94
C PHE A 282 -2.20 -2.73 4.05
N ILE A 283 -1.20 -2.29 4.80
CA ILE A 283 0.05 -3.04 5.01
C ILE A 283 -0.22 -4.35 5.78
N GLN A 284 -0.94 -4.29 6.90
CA GLN A 284 -1.23 -5.48 7.70
C GLN A 284 -2.06 -6.51 6.93
N ASN A 285 -3.11 -6.06 6.23
CA ASN A 285 -4.00 -6.93 5.48
C ASN A 285 -3.28 -7.53 4.27
N GLY A 286 -2.46 -6.74 3.56
CA GLY A 286 -1.64 -7.24 2.45
C GLY A 286 -0.65 -8.31 2.89
N ALA A 287 0.02 -8.12 4.03
CA ALA A 287 0.91 -9.13 4.59
C ALA A 287 0.16 -10.40 5.01
N ARG A 288 -0.99 -10.27 5.68
CA ARG A 288 -1.84 -11.42 6.08
C ARG A 288 -2.39 -12.20 4.88
N ALA A 289 -2.76 -11.50 3.82
CA ALA A 289 -3.23 -12.09 2.56
C ALA A 289 -2.10 -12.73 1.73
N GLY A 290 -0.84 -12.57 2.15
CA GLY A 290 0.31 -13.08 1.39
C GLY A 290 0.49 -12.38 0.04
N ALA A 291 0.15 -11.09 -0.04
CA ALA A 291 0.31 -10.31 -1.27
C ALA A 291 1.78 -10.33 -1.75
N PRO A 292 2.06 -10.15 -3.05
CA PRO A 292 3.43 -10.12 -3.56
C PRO A 292 4.28 -9.02 -2.90
N ARG A 293 5.58 -9.29 -2.69
CA ARG A 293 6.54 -8.39 -2.01
C ARG A 293 6.60 -6.96 -2.59
N LYS A 294 6.31 -6.81 -3.89
CA LYS A 294 6.24 -5.50 -4.56
C LYS A 294 5.16 -4.57 -3.97
N PHE A 295 4.07 -5.11 -3.39
CA PHE A 295 3.04 -4.30 -2.73
C PHE A 295 3.53 -3.63 -1.45
N GLY A 296 4.61 -4.13 -0.83
CA GLY A 296 5.28 -3.43 0.27
C GLY A 296 5.79 -2.05 -0.13
N TRP A 297 6.22 -1.85 -1.39
CA TRP A 297 6.59 -0.51 -1.87
C TRP A 297 5.40 0.44 -1.94
N LEU A 298 4.23 -0.08 -2.36
CA LEU A 298 3.01 0.71 -2.42
C LEU A 298 2.50 1.09 -1.01
N GLY A 299 2.64 0.17 -0.04
CA GLY A 299 2.32 0.45 1.36
C GLY A 299 3.24 1.52 1.96
N ALA A 300 4.54 1.39 1.73
CA ALA A 300 5.54 2.38 2.14
C ALA A 300 5.26 3.78 1.54
N TYR A 301 4.97 3.83 0.24
CA TYR A 301 4.56 5.05 -0.46
C TYR A 301 3.32 5.70 0.18
N ALA A 302 2.28 4.91 0.47
CA ALA A 302 1.03 5.42 1.02
C ALA A 302 1.26 6.08 2.39
N VAL A 303 2.00 5.41 3.28
CA VAL A 303 2.35 5.95 4.60
C VAL A 303 3.15 7.25 4.48
N ILE A 304 4.20 7.28 3.65
CA ILE A 304 5.04 8.48 3.49
C ILE A 304 4.24 9.64 2.94
N SER A 305 3.44 9.42 1.90
CA SER A 305 2.65 10.48 1.30
C SER A 305 1.65 11.07 2.29
N THR A 306 1.02 10.23 3.11
CA THR A 306 0.12 10.69 4.17
C THR A 306 0.87 11.47 5.26
N VAL A 307 2.07 11.02 5.67
CA VAL A 307 2.90 11.75 6.64
C VAL A 307 3.33 13.11 6.11
N VAL A 308 3.76 13.19 4.85
CA VAL A 308 4.12 14.45 4.17
C VAL A 308 2.91 15.37 4.08
N PHE A 309 1.75 14.84 3.72
CA PHE A 309 0.51 15.60 3.69
C PHE A 309 0.20 16.22 5.06
N ILE A 310 0.25 15.43 6.14
CA ILE A 310 0.05 15.93 7.51
C ILE A 310 1.08 17.02 7.85
N TYR A 311 2.36 16.80 7.52
CA TYR A 311 3.42 17.77 7.76
C TYR A 311 3.16 19.11 7.07
N ILE A 312 2.86 19.10 5.77
CA ILE A 312 2.61 20.31 4.99
C ILE A 312 1.39 21.06 5.51
N GLU A 313 0.34 20.36 5.93
CA GLU A 313 -0.86 20.98 6.50
C GLU A 313 -0.59 21.56 7.90
N LEU A 314 0.17 20.89 8.76
CA LEU A 314 0.58 21.44 10.05
C LEU A 314 1.49 22.65 9.89
N LEU A 315 2.46 22.58 8.97
CA LEU A 315 3.36 23.69 8.66
C LEU A 315 2.56 24.91 8.18
N ARG A 316 1.61 24.70 7.25
CA ARG A 316 0.71 25.76 6.76
C ARG A 316 -0.19 26.30 7.87
N LEU A 317 -0.79 25.42 8.66
CA LEU A 317 -1.69 25.80 9.76
C LEU A 317 -0.96 26.71 10.76
N LEU A 318 0.24 26.32 11.19
CA LEU A 318 1.05 27.11 12.11
C LEU A 318 1.50 28.43 11.51
N ALA A 319 1.86 28.44 10.22
CA ALA A 319 2.23 29.68 9.52
C ALA A 319 1.04 30.65 9.39
N ILE A 320 -0.16 30.16 9.09
CA ILE A 320 -1.38 30.98 9.07
C ILE A 320 -1.65 31.56 10.46
N LEU A 321 -1.59 30.73 11.52
CA LEU A 321 -1.86 31.19 12.88
C LEU A 321 -0.89 32.28 13.35
N ARG A 322 0.39 32.20 12.96
CA ARG A 322 1.41 33.22 13.27
C ARG A 322 1.34 34.46 12.39
N GLY A 323 0.79 34.34 11.19
CA GLY A 323 0.67 35.43 10.23
C GLY A 323 -0.52 36.36 10.48
N ASN A 324 -1.39 36.03 11.43
CA ASN A 324 -2.57 36.84 11.78
C ASN A 324 -2.40 37.61 13.10
N ASP A 325 -1.17 37.70 13.61
CA ASP A 325 -0.77 38.62 14.69
C ASP A 325 -0.19 39.92 14.09
#